data_AF-A0A1Q7Q8F8-F1
#
_entry.id   AF-A0A1Q7Q8F8-F1
#
_cell.length_a   1.000
_cell.length_b   1.000
_cell.length_c   1.000
_cell.angle_alpha   90.00
_cell.angle_beta   90.00
_cell.angle_gamma   90.00
#
_symmetry.space_group_name_H-M   'P 1'
#
loop_
_entity.id
_entity.type
_entity.pdbx_description
1 polymer ?
#
loop_
_entity_poly.entity_id
_entity_poly.type
_entity_poly.pdbx_seq_one_letter_code
_entity_poly.pdbx_strand_id
1 'polypeptide(L)'
;ATGGNCGLPTIGAVRVVLEPKPGLPTDPADPRAFIDVFTDISGLFVINNESGWYEGWMIHDVTVPAVDPVARPDGHARFGAILPRDAALLSRMGTGNNVPGHVFTVDGRKPHFSSPSDRFPDVQTNVVPIHLSMGAFNSLQQSDAHAYWEFNYLGTNWVHPLYELPFTGGFPDRFGAASDTFDDGEIGKLQSIVPGSGPSGVKNDPRAVGDDPNLPRDPDKFDGTVDAQREFRQRGIPSGLANEIFLDVYVRRASFEPQVKNLQQRLFDAYAAEVARVDQNGDGIISAVEGDIDTPTDGFPDNSRLYLPPTVFERFAVTREINDGLLAPRFSPSQRAWVLSGTRAAVSPSVPASAGRDADDR
;
A
#
# COMPACT_ATOMS: atom_id res chain seq x y z
N ALA A 1 -17.87 5.25 -18.86
CA ALA A 1 -17.57 6.68 -19.01
C ALA A 1 -16.43 7.03 -18.06
N THR A 2 -15.23 7.25 -18.60
CA THR A 2 -14.02 7.68 -17.88
C THR A 2 -14.21 9.13 -17.42
N GLY A 3 -14.56 9.30 -16.14
CA GLY A 3 -15.01 10.59 -15.58
C GLY A 3 -13.91 11.46 -14.98
N GLY A 4 -12.71 10.93 -14.73
CA GLY A 4 -11.66 11.68 -14.02
C GLY A 4 -11.12 12.90 -14.77
N ASN A 5 -11.12 12.87 -16.10
CA ASN A 5 -10.52 13.91 -16.95
C ASN A 5 -11.37 14.33 -18.16
N CYS A 6 -12.70 14.18 -18.08
CA CYS A 6 -13.66 14.61 -19.11
C CYS A 6 -13.39 14.10 -20.55
N GLY A 7 -12.72 12.95 -20.70
CA GLY A 7 -12.41 12.36 -22.02
C GLY A 7 -11.20 12.97 -22.75
N LEU A 8 -10.37 13.76 -22.07
CA LEU A 8 -9.11 14.26 -22.63
C LEU A 8 -8.06 13.14 -22.73
N PRO A 9 -7.21 13.15 -23.77
CA PRO A 9 -6.09 12.23 -23.87
C PRO A 9 -5.03 12.63 -22.84
N THR A 10 -4.86 11.81 -21.80
CA THR A 10 -3.74 11.92 -20.85
C THR A 10 -2.68 10.91 -21.24
N ILE A 11 -1.43 11.36 -21.24
CA ILE A 11 -0.26 10.49 -21.41
C ILE A 11 0.74 10.83 -20.33
N GLY A 12 1.41 9.82 -19.80
CA GLY A 12 2.47 10.04 -18.83
C GLY A 12 3.54 8.96 -18.91
N ALA A 13 4.71 9.32 -18.40
CA ALA A 13 5.80 8.40 -18.16
C ALA A 13 6.21 8.51 -16.69
N VAL A 14 6.56 7.37 -16.11
CA VAL A 14 7.18 7.30 -14.79
C VAL A 14 8.51 6.61 -14.93
N ARG A 15 9.56 7.26 -14.46
CA ARG A 15 10.93 6.72 -14.44
C ARG A 15 11.28 6.35 -13.01
N VAL A 16 11.62 5.09 -12.82
CA VAL A 16 12.04 4.51 -11.53
C VAL A 16 13.54 4.24 -11.63
N VAL A 17 14.35 4.94 -10.86
CA VAL A 17 15.81 5.00 -11.02
C VAL A 17 16.47 4.71 -9.68
N LEU A 18 17.39 3.74 -9.66
CA LEU A 18 18.23 3.53 -8.49
C LEU A 18 19.08 4.78 -8.23
N GLU A 19 19.00 5.29 -7.02
CA GLU A 19 19.82 6.41 -6.58
C GLU A 19 21.06 5.88 -5.83
N PRO A 20 22.28 6.08 -6.34
CA PRO A 20 23.50 5.58 -5.71
C PRO A 20 23.97 6.51 -4.58
N LYS A 21 23.17 6.68 -3.51
CA LYS A 21 23.54 7.49 -2.35
C LYS A 21 24.79 6.90 -1.64
N PRO A 22 25.76 7.73 -1.21
CA PRO A 22 26.97 7.25 -0.53
C PRO A 22 26.65 6.39 0.71
N GLY A 23 27.20 5.18 0.76
CA GLY A 23 27.02 4.27 1.91
C GLY A 23 25.73 3.45 1.88
N LEU A 24 24.87 3.63 0.87
CA LEU A 24 23.64 2.84 0.70
C LEU A 24 23.79 1.77 -0.39
N PRO A 25 22.99 0.68 -0.32
CA PRO A 25 23.04 -0.39 -1.31
C PRO A 25 22.66 0.09 -2.72
N THR A 26 23.31 -0.51 -3.71
CA THR A 26 23.04 -0.29 -5.15
C THR A 26 22.30 -1.46 -5.80
N ASP A 27 21.84 -2.42 -5.00
CA ASP A 27 20.94 -3.47 -5.47
C ASP A 27 19.48 -2.97 -5.31
N PRO A 28 18.71 -2.76 -6.39
CA PRO A 28 17.31 -2.32 -6.27
C PRO A 28 16.38 -3.39 -5.67
N ALA A 29 16.86 -4.61 -5.42
CA ALA A 29 16.16 -5.62 -4.64
C ALA A 29 16.41 -5.51 -3.13
N ASP A 30 17.34 -4.67 -2.67
CA ASP A 30 17.54 -4.38 -1.26
C ASP A 30 16.52 -3.33 -0.78
N PRO A 31 15.71 -3.59 0.25
CA PRO A 31 14.80 -2.59 0.81
C PRO A 31 15.50 -1.34 1.39
N ARG A 32 16.82 -1.40 1.62
CA ARG A 32 17.65 -0.24 2.02
C ARG A 32 18.07 0.65 0.84
N ALA A 33 17.87 0.21 -0.40
CA ALA A 33 18.20 1.01 -1.57
C ALA A 33 17.21 2.17 -1.73
N PHE A 34 17.73 3.32 -2.15
CA PHE A 34 16.94 4.52 -2.42
C PHE A 34 16.63 4.58 -3.90
N ILE A 35 15.39 4.88 -4.24
CA ILE A 35 14.93 4.92 -5.63
C ILE A 35 14.26 6.25 -5.89
N ASP A 36 14.80 6.97 -6.86
CA ASP A 36 14.17 8.17 -7.39
C ASP A 36 13.03 7.77 -8.34
N VAL A 37 11.89 8.42 -8.16
CA VAL A 37 10.75 8.28 -9.05
C VAL A 37 10.38 9.63 -9.63
N PHE A 38 10.53 9.75 -10.94
CA PHE A 38 10.16 10.94 -11.72
C PHE A 38 8.88 10.68 -12.47
N THR A 39 7.87 11.51 -12.21
CA THR A 39 6.58 11.45 -12.89
C THR A 39 6.46 12.62 -13.85
N ASP A 40 6.24 12.33 -15.12
CA ASP A 40 6.08 13.31 -16.21
C ASP A 40 4.73 13.03 -16.90
N ILE A 41 3.71 13.87 -16.66
CA ILE A 41 2.35 13.64 -17.18
C ILE A 41 1.86 14.88 -17.93
N SER A 42 1.28 14.66 -19.11
CA SER A 42 0.61 15.69 -19.90
C SER A 42 -0.90 15.47 -19.97
N GLY A 43 -1.64 16.58 -20.00
CA GLY A 43 -3.09 16.57 -20.18
C GLY A 43 -3.87 16.32 -18.89
N LEU A 44 -3.37 16.74 -17.74
CA LEU A 44 -4.12 16.79 -16.48
C LEU A 44 -4.96 18.08 -16.39
N PHE A 45 -6.05 18.05 -15.63
CA PHE A 45 -7.03 19.14 -15.56
C PHE A 45 -7.43 19.45 -14.13
N VAL A 46 -7.34 20.73 -13.76
CA VAL A 46 -7.88 21.25 -12.49
C VAL A 46 -9.36 21.60 -12.67
N ILE A 47 -10.23 21.13 -11.78
CA ILE A 47 -11.62 21.57 -11.73
C ILE A 47 -11.72 22.91 -10.99
N ASN A 48 -12.34 23.89 -11.65
CA ASN A 48 -12.64 25.19 -11.03
C ASN A 48 -13.47 24.99 -9.75
N ASN A 49 -13.06 25.66 -8.66
CA ASN A 49 -13.65 25.60 -7.31
C ASN A 49 -13.41 24.30 -6.51
N GLU A 50 -12.58 23.36 -6.98
CA GLU A 50 -12.09 22.23 -6.21
C GLU A 50 -10.56 22.32 -6.09
N SER A 51 -10.00 22.00 -4.92
CA SER A 51 -8.56 21.75 -4.83
C SER A 51 -8.27 20.44 -5.58
N GLY A 52 -7.83 20.54 -6.84
CA GLY A 52 -7.53 19.38 -7.67
C GLY A 52 -6.14 18.84 -7.37
N TRP A 53 -6.07 17.69 -6.70
CA TRP A 53 -4.84 16.95 -6.46
C TRP A 53 -4.85 15.64 -7.24
N TYR A 54 -3.66 15.23 -7.65
CA TYR A 54 -3.40 13.92 -8.20
C TYR A 54 -2.48 13.17 -7.26
N GLU A 55 -2.72 11.88 -7.12
CA GLU A 55 -1.94 11.01 -6.26
C GLU A 55 -1.33 9.90 -7.11
N GLY A 56 -0.01 9.73 -6.99
CA GLY A 56 0.72 8.63 -7.61
C GLY A 56 0.71 7.40 -6.70
N TRP A 57 0.56 6.21 -7.30
CA TRP A 57 0.54 4.95 -6.56
C TRP A 57 1.50 3.94 -7.17
N MET A 58 2.42 3.43 -6.36
CA MET A 58 3.12 2.18 -6.64
C MET A 58 2.28 1.03 -6.13
N ILE A 59 2.08 0.01 -6.96
CA ILE A 59 1.14 -1.07 -6.66
C ILE A 59 1.88 -2.41 -6.67
N HIS A 60 1.81 -3.10 -5.53
CA HIS A 60 2.19 -4.49 -5.39
C HIS A 60 0.94 -5.36 -5.35
N ASP A 61 0.81 -6.33 -6.26
CA ASP A 61 -0.25 -7.33 -6.18
C ASP A 61 0.21 -8.51 -5.33
N VAL A 62 -0.59 -8.86 -4.32
CA VAL A 62 -0.27 -9.97 -3.41
C VAL A 62 0.07 -11.22 -4.21
N THR A 63 1.23 -11.81 -3.91
CA THR A 63 1.66 -13.08 -4.51
C THR A 63 1.44 -14.22 -3.52
N VAL A 64 1.21 -15.43 -4.04
CA VAL A 64 1.13 -16.62 -3.20
C VAL A 64 2.55 -16.98 -2.74
N PRO A 65 2.84 -16.94 -1.43
CA PRO A 65 4.19 -17.20 -0.94
C PRO A 65 4.60 -18.66 -1.04
N ALA A 66 5.89 -18.92 -0.74
CA ALA A 66 6.40 -20.28 -0.60
C ALA A 66 5.73 -21.02 0.58
N VAL A 67 5.66 -22.35 0.47
CA VAL A 67 5.15 -23.21 1.55
C VAL A 67 6.27 -23.48 2.55
N ASP A 68 6.06 -23.08 3.81
CA ASP A 68 6.89 -23.51 4.94
C ASP A 68 6.07 -24.52 5.78
N PRO A 69 6.52 -25.78 5.94
CA PRO A 69 5.81 -26.74 6.78
C PRO A 69 5.89 -26.40 8.27
N VAL A 70 6.77 -25.48 8.68
CA VAL A 70 6.98 -25.14 10.08
C VAL A 70 6.13 -23.95 10.48
N ALA A 71 5.13 -24.22 11.31
CA ALA A 71 4.31 -23.18 11.94
C ALA A 71 5.08 -22.46 13.06
N ARG A 72 4.65 -21.24 13.34
CA ARG A 72 4.95 -20.54 14.58
C ARG A 72 4.40 -21.31 15.80
N PRO A 73 4.86 -21.01 17.03
CA PRO A 73 4.35 -21.65 18.25
C PRO A 73 2.82 -21.49 18.46
N ASP A 74 2.24 -20.40 17.98
CA ASP A 74 0.80 -20.13 17.98
C ASP A 74 0.02 -20.92 16.89
N GLY A 75 0.72 -21.68 16.05
CA GLY A 75 0.17 -22.47 14.96
C GLY A 75 -0.03 -21.71 13.65
N HIS A 76 0.31 -20.41 13.60
CA HIS A 76 0.19 -19.59 12.39
C HIS A 76 1.39 -19.79 11.45
N ALA A 77 1.26 -19.34 10.20
CA ALA A 77 2.38 -19.31 9.25
C ALA A 77 3.46 -18.33 9.71
N ARG A 78 4.72 -18.60 9.37
CA ARG A 78 5.81 -17.64 9.57
C ARG A 78 5.73 -16.50 8.55
N PHE A 79 6.40 -15.39 8.87
CA PHE A 79 6.44 -14.20 8.03
C PHE A 79 6.81 -14.54 6.58
N GLY A 80 6.04 -14.05 5.62
CA GLY A 80 6.28 -14.28 4.20
C GLY A 80 6.08 -15.72 3.71
N ALA A 81 5.42 -16.59 4.49
CA ALA A 81 5.15 -17.97 4.11
C ALA A 81 3.67 -18.35 4.23
N ILE A 82 3.31 -19.52 3.70
CA ILE A 82 2.03 -20.18 3.93
C ILE A 82 2.24 -21.61 4.44
N LEU A 83 1.28 -22.17 5.17
CA LEU A 83 1.36 -23.57 5.61
C LEU A 83 0.82 -24.53 4.54
N PRO A 84 1.17 -25.83 4.59
CA PRO A 84 0.66 -26.82 3.64
C PRO A 84 -0.87 -26.87 3.54
N ARG A 85 -1.57 -26.61 4.65
CA ARG A 85 -3.05 -26.56 4.69
C ARG A 85 -3.63 -25.36 3.92
N ASP A 86 -2.93 -24.23 3.90
CA ASP A 86 -3.31 -23.06 3.11
C ASP A 86 -3.11 -23.35 1.63
N ALA A 87 -1.92 -23.84 1.25
CA ALA A 87 -1.61 -24.21 -0.13
C ALA A 87 -2.61 -25.24 -0.71
N ALA A 88 -3.02 -26.22 0.11
CA ALA A 88 -4.05 -27.19 -0.28
C ALA A 88 -5.42 -26.53 -0.50
N LEU A 89 -5.78 -25.50 0.27
CA LEU A 89 -7.03 -24.76 0.08
C LEU A 89 -6.96 -23.88 -1.17
N LEU A 90 -5.87 -23.14 -1.33
CA LEU A 90 -5.65 -22.22 -2.45
C LEU A 90 -5.64 -22.94 -3.81
N SER A 91 -4.95 -24.08 -3.90
CA SER A 91 -4.87 -24.86 -5.15
C SER A 91 -6.21 -25.41 -5.63
N ARG A 92 -7.21 -25.50 -4.75
CA ARG A 92 -8.58 -25.92 -5.08
C ARG A 92 -9.50 -24.75 -5.47
N MET A 93 -9.03 -23.51 -5.37
CA MET A 93 -9.83 -22.34 -5.76
C MET A 93 -9.90 -22.21 -7.29
N GLY A 94 -11.09 -21.92 -7.81
CA GLY A 94 -11.29 -21.57 -9.22
C GLY A 94 -10.72 -22.60 -10.19
N THR A 95 -9.77 -22.16 -11.01
CA THR A 95 -9.07 -22.98 -12.00
C THR A 95 -7.66 -23.38 -11.54
N GLY A 96 -7.33 -23.19 -10.25
CA GLY A 96 -6.04 -23.55 -9.68
C GLY A 96 -4.92 -22.54 -9.92
N ASN A 97 -5.23 -21.25 -10.14
CA ASN A 97 -4.18 -20.22 -10.32
C ASN A 97 -3.34 -19.98 -9.06
N ASN A 98 -3.94 -20.11 -7.88
CA ASN A 98 -3.33 -19.71 -6.61
C ASN A 98 -2.35 -20.79 -6.10
N VAL A 99 -1.17 -20.83 -6.72
CA VAL A 99 -0.02 -21.66 -6.33
C VAL A 99 1.21 -20.77 -6.09
N PRO A 100 2.21 -21.21 -5.28
CA PRO A 100 3.37 -20.38 -4.94
C PRO A 100 4.04 -19.71 -6.14
N GLY A 101 4.37 -18.43 -6.00
CA GLY A 101 4.98 -17.59 -7.04
C GLY A 101 4.00 -16.93 -8.02
N HIS A 102 2.72 -17.30 -7.99
CA HIS A 102 1.69 -16.64 -8.81
C HIS A 102 1.10 -15.43 -8.10
N VAL A 103 0.60 -14.47 -8.87
CA VAL A 103 -0.28 -13.41 -8.34
C VAL A 103 -1.54 -14.07 -7.80
N PHE A 104 -1.86 -13.78 -6.54
CA PHE A 104 -3.06 -14.27 -5.88
C PHE A 104 -4.30 -13.65 -6.53
N THR A 105 -5.33 -14.47 -6.69
CA THR A 105 -6.65 -14.04 -7.17
C THR A 105 -7.74 -14.48 -6.21
N VAL A 106 -8.69 -13.61 -5.91
CA VAL A 106 -9.77 -13.89 -4.96
C VAL A 106 -10.69 -15.04 -5.40
N ASP A 107 -10.74 -15.32 -6.71
CA ASP A 107 -11.57 -16.37 -7.30
C ASP A 107 -10.78 -17.60 -7.79
N GLY A 108 -9.44 -17.59 -7.68
CA GLY A 108 -8.56 -18.68 -8.11
C GLY A 108 -8.45 -18.85 -9.63
N ARG A 109 -8.91 -17.87 -10.42
CA ARG A 109 -8.77 -17.85 -11.89
C ARG A 109 -7.51 -17.09 -12.31
N LYS A 110 -7.26 -16.98 -13.61
CA LYS A 110 -6.16 -16.16 -14.14
C LYS A 110 -6.27 -14.71 -13.63
N PRO A 111 -5.15 -14.02 -13.34
CA PRO A 111 -5.17 -12.61 -12.99
C PRO A 111 -5.89 -11.75 -14.04
N HIS A 112 -6.82 -10.94 -13.54
CA HIS A 112 -7.54 -9.89 -14.25
C HIS A 112 -7.28 -8.59 -13.48
N PHE A 113 -6.35 -7.80 -13.99
CA PHE A 113 -6.05 -6.46 -13.48
C PHE A 113 -7.10 -5.44 -13.94
N SER A 114 -7.30 -4.37 -13.16
CA SER A 114 -8.20 -3.28 -13.54
C SER A 114 -7.97 -2.80 -14.98
N SER A 115 -9.05 -2.70 -15.75
CA SER A 115 -9.03 -2.28 -17.16
C SER A 115 -10.09 -1.21 -17.45
N PRO A 116 -9.87 -0.30 -18.42
CA PRO A 116 -10.91 0.62 -18.89
C PRO A 116 -12.19 -0.05 -19.39
N SER A 117 -12.13 -1.34 -19.72
CA SER A 117 -13.29 -2.15 -20.14
C SER A 117 -14.09 -2.76 -18.98
N ASP A 118 -13.60 -2.66 -17.75
CA ASP A 118 -14.29 -3.18 -16.57
C ASP A 118 -15.60 -2.43 -16.34
N ARG A 119 -16.58 -3.12 -15.74
CA ARG A 119 -17.93 -2.59 -15.53
C ARG A 119 -18.41 -2.96 -14.14
N PHE A 120 -18.39 -1.98 -13.24
CA PHE A 120 -18.96 -2.14 -11.91
C PHE A 120 -20.50 -2.35 -11.95
N PRO A 121 -21.06 -3.21 -11.09
CA PRO A 121 -20.37 -4.14 -10.17
C PRO A 121 -19.96 -5.48 -10.82
N ASP A 122 -20.32 -5.69 -12.09
CA ASP A 122 -20.36 -7.01 -12.73
C ASP A 122 -19.00 -7.58 -13.17
N VAL A 123 -18.08 -6.75 -13.64
CA VAL A 123 -16.75 -7.14 -14.15
C VAL A 123 -15.73 -6.23 -13.47
N GLN A 124 -14.93 -6.81 -12.58
CA GLN A 124 -13.94 -6.11 -11.78
C GLN A 124 -12.64 -6.91 -11.73
N THR A 125 -11.59 -6.24 -11.27
CA THR A 125 -10.33 -6.91 -11.00
C THR A 125 -10.51 -8.03 -9.97
N ASN A 126 -9.75 -9.12 -10.12
CA ASN A 126 -9.74 -10.24 -9.18
C ASN A 126 -8.42 -10.38 -8.40
N VAL A 127 -7.50 -9.42 -8.52
CA VAL A 127 -6.25 -9.38 -7.76
C VAL A 127 -6.42 -8.58 -6.47
N VAL A 128 -5.49 -8.73 -5.53
CA VAL A 128 -5.48 -7.99 -4.26
C VAL A 128 -4.27 -7.04 -4.24
N PRO A 129 -4.47 -5.74 -4.50
CA PRO A 129 -3.39 -4.77 -4.60
C PRO A 129 -3.09 -4.04 -3.27
N ILE A 130 -1.82 -3.93 -2.93
CA ILE A 130 -1.28 -3.04 -1.90
C ILE A 130 -0.84 -1.75 -2.59
N HIS A 131 -1.41 -0.64 -2.15
CA HIS A 131 -1.16 0.67 -2.75
C HIS A 131 -0.25 1.49 -1.83
N LEU A 132 0.90 1.85 -2.39
CA LEU A 132 1.85 2.72 -1.75
C LEU A 132 1.77 4.11 -2.39
N SER A 133 1.48 5.11 -1.57
CA SER A 133 1.34 6.51 -1.98
C SER A 133 2.71 7.09 -2.30
N MET A 134 2.81 7.74 -3.46
CA MET A 134 3.96 8.55 -3.86
C MET A 134 3.75 10.05 -3.58
N GLY A 135 2.73 10.37 -2.79
CA GLY A 135 2.34 11.73 -2.47
C GLY A 135 1.48 12.39 -3.55
N ALA A 136 0.84 13.47 -3.10
CA ALA A 136 -0.04 14.27 -3.90
C ALA A 136 0.76 15.33 -4.67
N PHE A 137 0.44 15.50 -5.94
CA PHE A 137 0.97 16.57 -6.78
C PHE A 137 -0.17 17.34 -7.44
N ASN A 138 0.11 18.61 -7.76
CA ASN A 138 -0.82 19.49 -8.44
C ASN A 138 -0.35 19.73 -9.88
N SER A 139 -1.29 19.95 -10.80
CA SER A 139 -1.02 20.42 -12.15
C SER A 139 -1.64 21.79 -12.33
N LEU A 140 -0.98 22.73 -13.02
CA LEU A 140 -1.70 23.91 -13.53
C LEU A 140 -2.82 23.45 -14.50
N GLN A 141 -3.89 24.23 -14.61
CA GLN A 141 -5.03 23.88 -15.47
C GLN A 141 -4.56 23.57 -16.91
N GLN A 142 -4.80 22.34 -17.38
CA GLN A 142 -4.39 21.85 -18.72
C GLN A 142 -2.87 21.84 -18.97
N SER A 143 -2.07 21.74 -17.91
CA SER A 143 -0.62 21.75 -17.99
C SER A 143 -0.02 20.37 -17.79
N ASP A 144 1.26 20.28 -18.14
CA ASP A 144 2.12 19.17 -17.73
C ASP A 144 2.36 19.23 -16.21
N ALA A 145 2.41 18.05 -15.59
CA ALA A 145 2.80 17.84 -14.21
C ALA A 145 4.13 17.08 -14.18
N HIS A 146 5.09 17.64 -13.45
CA HIS A 146 6.38 17.04 -13.18
C HIS A 146 6.53 16.91 -11.67
N ALA A 147 6.70 15.68 -11.20
CA ALA A 147 6.87 15.40 -9.78
C ALA A 147 8.08 14.50 -9.56
N TYR A 148 8.75 14.75 -8.45
CA TYR A 148 9.84 13.94 -7.92
C TYR A 148 9.37 13.33 -6.60
N TRP A 149 9.73 12.08 -6.38
CA TRP A 149 9.49 11.38 -5.14
C TRP A 149 10.59 10.35 -4.90
N GLU A 150 11.00 10.20 -3.65
CA GLU A 150 12.02 9.24 -3.24
C GLU A 150 11.37 8.02 -2.56
N PHE A 151 11.63 6.81 -3.04
CA PHE A 151 11.26 5.55 -2.38
C PHE A 151 12.40 5.12 -1.43
N ASN A 152 12.10 5.01 -0.14
CA ASN A 152 13.04 4.54 0.87
C ASN A 152 12.29 3.95 2.08
N TYR A 153 12.99 3.18 2.92
CA TYR A 153 12.40 2.62 4.15
C TYR A 153 12.15 3.67 5.24
N LEU A 154 12.87 4.79 5.23
CA LEU A 154 12.84 5.78 6.31
C LEU A 154 11.52 6.55 6.40
N GLY A 155 10.82 6.77 5.29
CA GLY A 155 9.58 7.57 5.33
C GLY A 155 8.55 7.23 4.27
N THR A 156 8.94 6.61 3.15
CA THR A 156 8.08 6.54 1.97
C THR A 156 7.67 5.11 1.58
N ASN A 157 8.36 4.08 2.06
CA ASN A 157 7.99 2.66 1.91
C ASN A 157 6.95 2.20 2.96
N TRP A 158 5.95 3.04 3.22
CA TRP A 158 4.92 2.85 4.22
C TRP A 158 3.54 2.92 3.56
N VAL A 159 2.66 1.99 3.94
CA VAL A 159 1.32 1.83 3.36
C VAL A 159 0.30 2.43 4.31
N HIS A 160 -0.73 3.05 3.75
CA HIS A 160 -1.87 3.57 4.49
C HIS A 160 -2.52 2.47 5.37
N PRO A 161 -3.22 2.85 6.44
CA PRO A 161 -3.86 1.90 7.32
C PRO A 161 -4.92 1.08 6.60
N LEU A 162 -4.64 -0.22 6.43
CA LEU A 162 -5.47 -1.14 5.65
C LEU A 162 -6.88 -1.30 6.23
N TYR A 163 -7.09 -1.02 7.51
CA TYR A 163 -8.43 -1.06 8.11
C TYR A 163 -9.36 0.07 7.63
N GLU A 164 -8.87 1.06 6.87
CA GLU A 164 -9.74 2.02 6.18
C GLU A 164 -10.43 1.41 4.95
N LEU A 165 -9.90 0.31 4.39
CA LEU A 165 -10.35 -0.26 3.11
C LEU A 165 -11.87 -0.54 3.01
N PRO A 166 -12.54 -1.11 4.03
CA PRO A 166 -13.99 -1.30 3.98
C PRO A 166 -14.77 0.01 3.81
N PHE A 167 -14.19 1.13 4.23
CA PHE A 167 -14.84 2.44 4.27
C PHE A 167 -14.45 3.32 3.08
N THR A 168 -13.68 2.80 2.13
CA THR A 168 -13.30 3.53 0.91
C THR A 168 -14.13 3.14 -0.31
N GLY A 169 -15.04 2.17 -0.16
CA GLY A 169 -15.85 1.58 -1.23
C GLY A 169 -15.12 0.45 -1.95
N GLY A 170 -15.83 -0.40 -2.69
CA GLY A 170 -15.19 -1.38 -3.60
C GLY A 170 -14.61 -2.62 -2.93
N PHE A 171 -14.53 -2.61 -1.61
CA PHE A 171 -14.18 -3.73 -0.77
C PHE A 171 -15.45 -4.43 -0.28
N PRO A 172 -15.55 -5.78 -0.25
CA PRO A 172 -16.72 -6.43 0.32
C PRO A 172 -16.55 -6.62 1.83
N ASP A 173 -17.63 -6.45 2.60
CA ASP A 173 -17.62 -6.80 4.03
C ASP A 173 -17.52 -8.32 4.32
N ARG A 174 -17.75 -9.17 3.32
CA ARG A 174 -17.77 -10.64 3.47
C ARG A 174 -17.07 -11.35 2.31
N PHE A 175 -16.42 -12.47 2.60
CA PHE A 175 -15.80 -13.30 1.55
C PHE A 175 -16.82 -13.78 0.52
N GLY A 176 -16.57 -13.45 -0.74
CA GLY A 176 -17.41 -13.85 -1.88
C GLY A 176 -18.71 -13.06 -2.02
N ALA A 177 -18.91 -12.00 -1.23
CA ALA A 177 -19.98 -11.03 -1.45
C ALA A 177 -19.61 -10.04 -2.57
N ALA A 178 -20.61 -9.28 -3.02
CA ALA A 178 -20.37 -8.12 -3.88
C ALA A 178 -19.60 -7.05 -3.11
N SER A 179 -18.83 -6.25 -3.84
CA SER A 179 -18.15 -5.07 -3.30
C SER A 179 -19.13 -4.05 -2.73
N ASP A 180 -18.73 -3.38 -1.65
CA ASP A 180 -19.52 -2.31 -1.03
C ASP A 180 -19.62 -1.08 -1.96
N THR A 181 -20.71 -0.34 -1.80
CA THR A 181 -21.18 0.76 -2.64
C THR A 181 -21.51 2.00 -1.81
N PHE A 182 -21.78 3.12 -2.48
CA PHE A 182 -22.31 4.32 -1.82
C PHE A 182 -23.64 4.06 -1.10
N ASP A 183 -24.48 3.16 -1.62
CA ASP A 183 -25.82 2.88 -1.08
C ASP A 183 -25.75 2.15 0.28
N ASP A 184 -24.63 1.48 0.58
CA ASP A 184 -24.38 0.87 1.88
C ASP A 184 -24.13 1.92 2.99
N GLY A 185 -23.84 3.17 2.60
CA GLY A 185 -23.63 4.30 3.51
C GLY A 185 -22.42 4.13 4.42
N GLU A 186 -21.52 3.20 4.11
CA GLU A 186 -20.29 2.88 4.85
C GLU A 186 -19.13 3.82 4.52
N ILE A 187 -19.18 4.49 3.36
CA ILE A 187 -18.05 5.28 2.85
C ILE A 187 -17.75 6.45 3.79
N GLY A 188 -16.51 6.51 4.27
CA GLY A 188 -16.04 7.50 5.24
C GLY A 188 -16.47 7.25 6.69
N LYS A 189 -17.12 6.12 7.02
CA LYS A 189 -17.51 5.80 8.41
C LYS A 189 -16.32 5.62 9.35
N LEU A 190 -15.17 5.21 8.83
CA LEU A 190 -13.92 5.13 9.58
C LEU A 190 -12.82 5.88 8.82
N GLN A 191 -12.10 6.71 9.57
CA GLN A 191 -10.92 7.41 9.09
C GLN A 191 -9.82 7.14 10.12
N SER A 192 -8.61 6.85 9.67
CA SER A 192 -7.43 6.65 10.51
C SER A 192 -6.93 7.99 11.03
N ILE A 193 -7.80 8.88 11.52
CA ILE A 193 -7.36 10.15 12.09
C ILE A 193 -6.40 9.90 13.28
N VAL A 194 -6.64 8.80 13.98
CA VAL A 194 -5.83 8.31 15.08
C VAL A 194 -4.99 7.13 14.59
N PRO A 195 -3.66 7.17 14.68
CA PRO A 195 -2.81 6.04 14.37
C PRO A 195 -3.04 4.88 15.35
N GLY A 196 -2.76 3.65 14.92
CA GLY A 196 -2.84 2.48 15.77
C GLY A 196 -3.16 1.19 15.01
N SER A 197 -3.33 0.10 15.77
CA SER A 197 -3.60 -1.27 15.29
C SER A 197 -5.03 -1.49 14.79
N GLY A 198 -5.77 -0.42 14.52
CA GLY A 198 -7.13 -0.47 14.01
C GLY A 198 -8.19 -0.91 15.04
N PRO A 199 -9.43 -1.18 14.59
CA PRO A 199 -10.58 -1.37 15.49
C PRO A 199 -10.49 -2.54 16.47
N SER A 200 -9.77 -3.61 16.11
CA SER A 200 -9.54 -4.78 16.98
C SER A 200 -8.31 -4.64 17.88
N GLY A 201 -7.51 -3.59 17.67
CA GLY A 201 -6.26 -3.36 18.37
C GLY A 201 -6.37 -2.43 19.57
N VAL A 202 -5.27 -1.74 19.85
CA VAL A 202 -5.15 -0.75 20.92
C VAL A 202 -5.94 0.50 20.55
N LYS A 203 -6.60 1.11 21.55
CA LYS A 203 -7.33 2.37 21.39
C LYS A 203 -6.48 3.53 21.88
N ASN A 204 -6.05 4.38 20.96
CA ASN A 204 -5.23 5.55 21.28
C ASN A 204 -6.06 6.80 21.54
N ASP A 205 -5.50 7.75 22.30
CA ASP A 205 -6.13 9.06 22.56
C ASP A 205 -5.81 10.02 21.39
N PRO A 206 -6.82 10.50 20.62
CA PRO A 206 -6.60 11.44 19.52
C PRO A 206 -5.90 12.73 19.94
N ARG A 207 -6.00 13.14 21.22
CA ARG A 207 -5.34 14.35 21.72
C ARG A 207 -3.85 14.17 21.94
N ALA A 208 -3.40 12.92 22.08
CA ALA A 208 -2.01 12.57 22.36
C ALA A 208 -1.24 12.19 21.09
N VAL A 209 -1.90 11.50 20.14
CA VAL A 209 -1.26 10.92 18.95
C VAL A 209 -1.88 11.39 17.63
N GLY A 210 -2.90 12.26 17.68
CA GLY A 210 -3.49 12.85 16.49
C GLY A 210 -2.60 13.93 15.87
N ASP A 211 -3.03 14.44 14.72
CA ASP A 211 -2.33 15.54 14.04
C ASP A 211 -2.28 16.81 14.88
N ASP A 212 -1.08 17.39 15.01
CA ASP A 212 -0.94 18.77 15.49
C ASP A 212 -1.15 19.72 14.30
N PRO A 213 -2.22 20.54 14.30
CA PRO A 213 -2.48 21.50 13.22
C PRO A 213 -1.39 22.59 13.09
N ASN A 214 -0.53 22.78 14.10
CA ASN A 214 0.57 23.73 14.07
C ASN A 214 1.90 23.11 13.60
N LEU A 215 1.94 21.78 13.49
CA LEU A 215 3.07 21.04 12.95
C LEU A 215 2.52 20.13 11.84
N PRO A 216 2.30 20.69 10.64
CA PRO A 216 1.72 19.93 9.54
C PRO A 216 2.63 18.78 9.17
N ARG A 217 2.01 17.69 8.72
CA ARG A 217 2.77 16.49 8.44
C ARG A 217 3.79 16.65 7.33
N ASP A 218 5.00 16.19 7.57
CA ASP A 218 6.09 16.14 6.60
C ASP A 218 6.81 14.78 6.65
N PRO A 219 6.65 13.91 5.63
CA PRO A 219 7.30 12.60 5.59
C PRO A 219 8.83 12.67 5.49
N ASP A 220 9.37 13.83 5.12
CA ASP A 220 10.81 14.08 4.97
C ASP A 220 11.39 14.74 6.24
N LYS A 221 10.58 14.80 7.32
CA LYS A 221 10.98 15.41 8.58
C LYS A 221 11.73 14.43 9.46
N PHE A 222 13.04 14.38 9.22
CA PHE A 222 13.97 13.58 10.00
C PHE A 222 14.43 14.25 11.31
N ASP A 223 13.96 15.47 11.62
CA ASP A 223 14.30 16.21 12.83
C ASP A 223 13.20 16.13 13.91
N GLY A 224 13.63 16.01 15.17
CA GLY A 224 12.72 15.90 16.31
C GLY A 224 13.50 15.86 17.62
N THR A 225 12.98 16.53 18.65
CA THR A 225 13.59 16.51 19.99
C THR A 225 13.36 15.19 20.73
N VAL A 226 12.36 14.41 20.30
CA VAL A 226 12.09 13.05 20.74
C VAL A 226 12.14 12.17 19.51
N ASP A 227 13.00 11.15 19.51
CA ASP A 227 13.28 10.32 18.34
C ASP A 227 12.04 9.59 17.82
N ALA A 228 11.20 9.08 18.74
CA ALA A 228 9.90 8.48 18.43
C ALA A 228 8.86 9.46 17.84
N GLN A 229 9.14 10.77 17.89
CA GLN A 229 8.35 11.85 17.32
C GLN A 229 9.01 12.52 16.11
N ARG A 230 10.20 12.06 15.66
CA ARG A 230 10.67 12.39 14.30
C ARG A 230 9.57 11.96 13.37
N GLU A 231 9.06 12.89 12.60
CA GLU A 231 7.74 12.73 12.04
C GLU A 231 7.81 11.83 10.81
N PHE A 232 7.35 10.60 10.97
CA PHE A 232 6.94 9.73 9.89
C PHE A 232 5.52 9.35 10.26
N ARG A 233 4.64 9.41 9.26
CA ARG A 233 3.19 9.25 9.37
C ARG A 233 2.81 8.01 10.20
N GLN A 234 2.65 8.16 11.52
CA GLN A 234 2.32 7.08 12.49
C GLN A 234 1.04 6.30 12.15
N ARG A 235 0.26 6.77 11.18
CA ARG A 235 -0.94 6.12 10.64
C ARG A 235 -0.62 4.94 9.73
N GLY A 236 0.53 4.97 9.05
CA GLY A 236 0.93 3.92 8.13
C GLY A 236 1.62 2.75 8.81
N ILE A 237 1.84 1.70 8.05
CA ILE A 237 2.70 0.57 8.44
C ILE A 237 3.69 0.24 7.32
N PRO A 238 4.85 -0.34 7.62
CA PRO A 238 5.80 -0.76 6.60
C PRO A 238 5.16 -1.69 5.55
N SER A 239 5.53 -1.55 4.28
CA SER A 239 4.83 -2.22 3.17
C SER A 239 4.88 -3.76 3.22
N GLY A 240 5.95 -4.34 3.74
CA GLY A 240 6.08 -5.77 3.99
C GLY A 240 5.17 -6.25 5.13
N LEU A 241 4.97 -5.43 6.17
CA LEU A 241 3.97 -5.70 7.22
C LEU A 241 2.55 -5.64 6.65
N ALA A 242 2.27 -4.66 5.79
CA ALA A 242 1.00 -4.57 5.07
C ALA A 242 0.75 -5.83 4.21
N ASN A 243 1.79 -6.32 3.54
CA ASN A 243 1.71 -7.57 2.80
C ASN A 243 1.43 -8.78 3.70
N GLU A 244 2.12 -8.88 4.84
CA GLU A 244 1.87 -9.93 5.82
C GLU A 244 0.42 -9.96 6.32
N ILE A 245 -0.17 -8.79 6.61
CA ILE A 245 -1.59 -8.65 6.98
C ILE A 245 -2.49 -9.16 5.84
N PHE A 246 -2.22 -8.78 4.60
CA PHE A 246 -2.99 -9.29 3.46
C PHE A 246 -2.81 -10.79 3.22
N LEU A 247 -1.64 -11.37 3.54
CA LEU A 247 -1.46 -12.81 3.53
C LEU A 247 -2.38 -13.49 4.56
N ASP A 248 -2.47 -12.96 5.77
CA ASP A 248 -3.40 -13.46 6.80
C ASP A 248 -4.85 -13.36 6.37
N VAL A 249 -5.24 -12.23 5.77
CA VAL A 249 -6.62 -12.01 5.32
C VAL A 249 -6.98 -12.93 4.14
N TYR A 250 -6.23 -12.90 3.04
CA TYR A 250 -6.65 -13.51 1.77
C TYR A 250 -6.07 -14.89 1.51
N VAL A 251 -4.83 -15.14 1.94
CA VAL A 251 -4.04 -16.28 1.48
C VAL A 251 -4.04 -17.41 2.52
N ARG A 252 -3.88 -17.08 3.80
CA ARG A 252 -3.77 -18.01 4.93
C ARG A 252 -5.13 -18.41 5.51
N ARG A 253 -6.06 -18.77 4.62
CA ARG A 253 -7.46 -19.05 4.97
C ARG A 253 -7.65 -20.26 5.88
N ALA A 254 -6.65 -21.15 6.00
CA ALA A 254 -6.69 -22.32 6.85
C ALA A 254 -5.79 -22.18 8.09
N SER A 255 -4.81 -21.28 8.09
CA SER A 255 -3.89 -21.08 9.21
C SER A 255 -4.14 -19.84 10.05
N PHE A 256 -4.77 -18.81 9.50
CA PHE A 256 -5.24 -17.63 10.23
C PHE A 256 -6.77 -17.68 10.33
N GLU A 257 -7.34 -17.60 11.54
CA GLU A 257 -8.78 -17.52 11.82
C GLU A 257 -9.75 -18.26 10.86
N PRO A 258 -9.63 -19.59 10.66
CA PRO A 258 -10.35 -20.30 9.59
C PRO A 258 -11.89 -20.25 9.73
N GLN A 259 -12.40 -19.91 10.91
CA GLN A 259 -13.83 -19.80 11.20
C GLN A 259 -14.42 -18.42 10.90
N VAL A 260 -13.59 -17.37 10.78
CA VAL A 260 -14.06 -16.00 10.52
C VAL A 260 -14.38 -15.84 9.03
N LYS A 261 -15.64 -15.50 8.72
CA LYS A 261 -16.15 -15.33 7.34
C LYS A 261 -16.44 -13.88 6.96
N ASN A 262 -16.51 -13.00 7.96
CA ASN A 262 -16.61 -11.57 7.76
C ASN A 262 -15.20 -11.04 7.41
N LEU A 263 -15.08 -10.36 6.28
CA LEU A 263 -13.79 -9.93 5.74
C LEU A 263 -13.26 -8.72 6.51
N GLN A 264 -14.15 -7.80 6.89
CA GLN A 264 -13.84 -6.64 7.70
C GLN A 264 -13.25 -7.04 9.07
N GLN A 265 -13.92 -7.94 9.78
CA GLN A 265 -13.44 -8.47 11.06
C GLN A 265 -12.05 -9.11 10.90
N ARG A 266 -11.91 -10.02 9.92
CA ARG A 266 -10.62 -10.69 9.68
C ARG A 266 -9.50 -9.72 9.36
N LEU A 267 -9.80 -8.65 8.61
CA LEU A 267 -8.84 -7.59 8.31
C LEU A 267 -8.42 -6.83 9.56
N PHE A 268 -9.36 -6.46 10.43
CA PHE A 268 -9.05 -5.79 11.70
C PHE A 268 -8.24 -6.70 12.62
N ASP A 269 -8.62 -7.97 12.73
CA ASP A 269 -7.95 -8.95 13.57
C ASP A 269 -6.53 -9.26 13.05
N ALA A 270 -6.34 -9.38 11.72
CA ALA A 270 -5.02 -9.55 11.11
C ALA A 270 -4.12 -8.31 11.30
N TYR A 271 -4.66 -7.12 11.10
CA TYR A 271 -3.92 -5.87 11.31
C TYR A 271 -3.46 -5.76 12.77
N ALA A 272 -4.35 -6.01 13.72
CA ALA A 272 -4.02 -5.97 15.14
C ALA A 272 -2.99 -7.05 15.53
N ALA A 273 -3.15 -8.28 15.03
CA ALA A 273 -2.25 -9.38 15.33
C ALA A 273 -0.83 -9.14 14.82
N GLU A 274 -0.67 -8.68 13.58
CA GLU A 274 0.65 -8.50 13.00
C GLU A 274 1.33 -7.20 13.48
N VAL A 275 0.57 -6.13 13.75
CA VAL A 275 1.12 -4.92 14.41
C VAL A 275 1.66 -5.25 15.81
N ALA A 276 0.93 -6.02 16.62
CA ALA A 276 1.33 -6.39 17.97
C ALA A 276 2.64 -7.20 18.05
N ARG A 277 3.12 -7.75 16.93
CA ARG A 277 4.40 -8.49 16.87
C ARG A 277 5.60 -7.56 16.69
N VAL A 278 5.37 -6.40 16.10
CA VAL A 278 6.39 -5.38 15.82
C VAL A 278 6.40 -4.31 16.90
N ASP A 279 5.21 -3.93 17.39
CA ASP A 279 4.99 -2.98 18.47
C ASP A 279 5.69 -3.44 19.77
N GLN A 280 6.75 -2.74 20.16
CA GLN A 280 7.58 -3.11 21.29
C GLN A 280 7.08 -2.50 22.60
N ASN A 281 6.34 -1.38 22.50
CA ASN A 281 5.90 -0.61 23.65
C ASN A 281 4.43 -0.89 24.03
N GLY A 282 3.68 -1.57 23.16
CA GLY A 282 2.30 -2.01 23.37
C GLY A 282 1.24 -0.92 23.16
N ASP A 283 1.58 0.19 22.50
CA ASP A 283 0.66 1.29 22.19
C ASP A 283 -0.12 1.08 20.88
N GLY A 284 0.17 0.02 20.13
CA GLY A 284 -0.46 -0.33 18.87
C GLY A 284 -0.01 0.51 17.68
N ILE A 285 0.99 1.39 17.83
CA ILE A 285 1.53 2.24 16.78
C ILE A 285 2.92 1.72 16.43
N ILE A 286 3.24 1.61 15.13
CA ILE A 286 4.61 1.33 14.71
C ILE A 286 5.33 2.66 14.56
N SER A 287 6.19 2.99 15.53
CA SER A 287 7.02 4.19 15.46
C SER A 287 8.20 4.05 14.49
N ALA A 288 8.96 5.12 14.21
CA ALA A 288 10.15 5.08 13.34
C ALA A 288 11.18 4.20 13.98
N VAL A 289 11.31 4.28 15.30
CA VAL A 289 12.26 3.48 16.05
C VAL A 289 11.89 2.01 15.96
N GLU A 290 10.61 1.67 16.13
CA GLU A 290 10.15 0.27 16.06
C GLU A 290 10.15 -0.28 14.63
N GLY A 291 9.85 0.57 13.65
CA GLY A 291 9.83 0.25 12.23
C GLY A 291 11.19 0.36 11.55
N ASP A 292 12.19 1.00 12.18
CA ASP A 292 13.52 1.21 11.59
C ASP A 292 14.08 -0.12 11.12
N ILE A 293 14.66 -0.12 9.91
CA ILE A 293 15.04 -1.35 9.24
C ILE A 293 16.13 -2.13 9.99
N ASP A 294 16.92 -1.47 10.83
CA ASP A 294 17.96 -2.09 11.64
C ASP A 294 17.48 -2.43 13.07
N THR A 295 16.26 -2.03 13.43
CA THR A 295 15.66 -2.41 14.72
C THR A 295 15.24 -3.89 14.73
N PRO A 296 15.63 -4.68 15.74
CA PRO A 296 15.16 -6.06 15.89
C PRO A 296 13.73 -6.10 16.45
N THR A 297 12.82 -6.77 15.76
CA THR A 297 11.44 -7.03 16.24
C THR A 297 11.01 -8.46 15.93
N ASP A 298 9.97 -8.97 16.61
CA ASP A 298 9.37 -10.30 16.35
C ASP A 298 10.39 -11.46 16.33
N GLY A 299 11.50 -11.33 17.07
CA GLY A 299 12.58 -12.33 17.14
C GLY A 299 13.52 -12.37 15.92
N PHE A 300 13.43 -11.41 15.01
CA PHE A 300 14.37 -11.22 13.91
C PHE A 300 15.50 -10.26 14.31
N PRO A 301 16.70 -10.40 13.71
CA PRO A 301 17.84 -9.54 14.02
C PRO A 301 17.66 -8.09 13.52
N ASP A 302 16.80 -7.89 12.52
CA ASP A 302 16.50 -6.60 11.91
C ASP A 302 15.12 -6.64 11.24
N ASN A 303 14.65 -5.49 10.76
CA ASN A 303 13.33 -5.26 10.17
C ASN A 303 13.29 -5.27 8.64
N SER A 304 14.30 -5.78 7.94
CA SER A 304 14.33 -5.83 6.48
C SER A 304 13.05 -6.44 5.87
N ARG A 305 12.47 -7.44 6.55
CA ARG A 305 11.24 -8.13 6.15
C ARG A 305 9.98 -7.25 6.19
N LEU A 306 9.99 -6.18 6.99
CA LEU A 306 8.87 -5.25 7.10
C LEU A 306 8.73 -4.37 5.85
N TYR A 307 9.69 -4.39 4.94
CA TYR A 307 9.71 -3.55 3.75
C TYR A 307 9.73 -4.40 2.48
N LEU A 308 8.77 -4.17 1.60
CA LEU A 308 8.81 -4.71 0.24
C LEU A 308 9.92 -4.01 -0.55
N PRO A 309 10.73 -4.76 -1.31
CA PRO A 309 11.74 -4.13 -2.16
C PRO A 309 11.06 -3.37 -3.31
N PRO A 310 11.67 -2.28 -3.80
CA PRO A 310 11.09 -1.46 -4.87
C PRO A 310 10.72 -2.26 -6.14
N THR A 311 11.47 -3.32 -6.40
CA THR A 311 11.29 -4.17 -7.59
C THR A 311 9.99 -4.97 -7.62
N VAL A 312 9.27 -5.14 -6.49
CA VAL A 312 8.00 -5.90 -6.49
C VAL A 312 6.77 -5.05 -6.82
N PHE A 313 6.94 -3.73 -6.92
CA PHE A 313 5.90 -2.80 -7.34
C PHE A 313 5.87 -2.70 -8.87
N GLU A 314 5.24 -3.70 -9.49
CA GLU A 314 5.23 -3.85 -10.95
C GLU A 314 4.17 -3.01 -11.65
N ARG A 315 3.25 -2.38 -10.91
CA ARG A 315 2.19 -1.53 -11.45
C ARG A 315 2.25 -0.12 -10.88
N PHE A 316 1.82 0.82 -11.70
CA PHE A 316 1.69 2.22 -11.34
C PHE A 316 0.29 2.72 -11.71
N ALA A 317 -0.28 3.60 -10.88
CA ALA A 317 -1.51 4.31 -11.21
C ALA A 317 -1.44 5.77 -10.75
N VAL A 318 -2.17 6.63 -11.44
CA VAL A 318 -2.46 8.00 -11.01
C VAL A 318 -3.94 8.11 -10.78
N THR A 319 -4.32 8.50 -9.58
CA THR A 319 -5.71 8.83 -9.29
C THR A 319 -5.88 10.33 -9.17
N ARG A 320 -7.06 10.81 -9.56
CA ARG A 320 -7.50 12.13 -9.13
C ARG A 320 -8.11 12.02 -7.74
N GLU A 321 -7.58 12.76 -6.79
CA GLU A 321 -8.11 12.82 -5.43
C GLU A 321 -9.25 13.84 -5.35
N ILE A 322 -10.35 13.43 -4.74
CA ILE A 322 -11.42 14.33 -4.28
C ILE A 322 -11.27 14.35 -2.76
N ASN A 323 -10.71 15.43 -2.24
CA ASN A 323 -10.32 15.58 -0.84
C ASN A 323 -11.49 15.25 0.12
N ASP A 324 -11.42 14.09 0.78
CA ASP A 324 -12.42 13.59 1.71
C ASP A 324 -11.84 13.24 3.09
N GLY A 325 -10.53 13.39 3.27
CA GLY A 325 -9.81 13.12 4.51
C GLY A 325 -9.43 11.65 4.75
N LEU A 326 -9.64 10.73 3.79
CA LEU A 326 -9.14 9.35 3.85
C LEU A 326 -7.71 9.26 3.30
N LEU A 327 -6.88 8.38 3.86
CA LEU A 327 -5.53 8.10 3.34
C LEU A 327 -5.53 6.94 2.35
N ALA A 328 -6.44 5.98 2.54
CA ALA A 328 -6.64 4.89 1.60
C ALA A 328 -7.29 5.41 0.31
N PRO A 329 -6.83 4.99 -0.88
CA PRO A 329 -7.51 5.33 -2.11
C PRO A 329 -8.93 4.75 -2.07
N ARG A 330 -9.90 5.48 -2.62
CA ARG A 330 -11.24 4.94 -2.85
C ARG A 330 -11.17 3.78 -3.82
N PHE A 331 -11.33 2.57 -3.30
CA PHE A 331 -11.55 1.39 -4.10
C PHE A 331 -12.99 1.46 -4.64
N SER A 332 -13.18 0.90 -5.84
CA SER A 332 -14.32 1.14 -6.73
C SER A 332 -15.68 1.47 -6.07
N PRO A 333 -16.35 2.60 -6.39
CA PRO A 333 -16.92 2.74 -7.74
C PRO A 333 -16.14 3.74 -8.61
N SER A 334 -14.87 3.98 -8.30
CA SER A 334 -13.97 4.86 -9.03
C SER A 334 -12.76 4.16 -9.68
N GLN A 335 -12.95 3.03 -10.36
CA GLN A 335 -12.14 2.77 -11.58
C GLN A 335 -12.22 3.95 -12.60
N ARG A 336 -13.10 4.93 -12.35
CA ARG A 336 -13.20 6.25 -13.00
C ARG A 336 -12.32 7.36 -12.41
N ALA A 337 -11.68 7.16 -11.26
CA ALA A 337 -10.70 8.12 -10.69
C ALA A 337 -9.27 7.86 -11.19
N TRP A 338 -8.99 6.66 -11.73
CA TRP A 338 -7.73 6.38 -12.40
C TRP A 338 -7.66 7.22 -13.68
N VAL A 339 -6.66 8.09 -13.74
CA VAL A 339 -6.40 8.93 -14.91
C VAL A 339 -5.33 8.28 -15.79
N LEU A 340 -4.38 7.58 -15.16
CA LEU A 340 -3.35 6.79 -15.81
C LEU A 340 -3.08 5.50 -15.04
N SER A 341 -2.68 4.47 -15.77
CA SER A 341 -2.11 3.26 -15.18
C SER A 341 -1.12 2.63 -16.14
N GLY A 342 -0.08 1.98 -15.61
CA GLY A 342 0.93 1.30 -16.40
C GLY A 342 1.61 0.18 -15.63
N THR A 343 2.46 -0.56 -16.33
CA THR A 343 3.32 -1.60 -15.77
C THR A 343 4.78 -1.17 -15.87
N ARG A 344 5.57 -1.51 -14.86
CA ARG A 344 7.02 -1.31 -14.88
C ARG A 344 7.63 -2.17 -16.00
N ALA A 345 8.60 -1.60 -16.71
CA ALA A 345 9.40 -2.31 -17.69
C ALA A 345 10.87 -2.03 -17.40
N ALA A 346 11.66 -3.09 -17.20
CA ALA A 346 13.09 -2.96 -17.00
C ALA A 346 13.77 -2.49 -18.30
N VAL A 347 14.64 -1.49 -18.19
CA VAL A 347 15.46 -1.00 -19.31
C VAL A 347 16.81 -1.69 -19.28
N SER A 348 17.26 -2.23 -20.42
CA SER A 348 18.55 -2.89 -20.58
C SER A 348 19.26 -2.38 -21.85
N PRO A 349 20.51 -1.87 -21.77
CA PRO A 349 21.31 -1.75 -20.55
C PRO A 349 20.77 -0.71 -19.57
N SER A 350 21.22 -0.76 -18.31
CA SER A 350 20.88 0.29 -17.34
C SER A 350 21.35 1.65 -17.85
N VAL A 351 20.50 2.67 -17.65
CA VAL A 351 20.83 4.05 -18.00
C VAL A 351 21.33 4.74 -16.72
N PRO A 352 22.52 5.36 -16.71
CA PRO A 352 23.01 6.08 -15.54
C PRO A 352 22.04 7.19 -15.13
N ALA A 353 21.87 7.36 -13.81
CA ALA A 353 21.21 8.55 -13.26
C ALA A 353 22.00 9.82 -13.61
N SER A 354 21.35 10.98 -13.58
CA SER A 354 22.04 12.27 -13.75
C SER A 354 22.93 12.52 -12.54
N ALA A 355 24.26 12.44 -12.70
CA ALA A 355 25.19 12.66 -11.59
C ALA A 355 25.34 14.15 -11.24
N GLY A 356 25.28 14.49 -9.96
CA GLY A 356 25.74 15.78 -9.41
C GLY A 356 24.72 16.92 -9.36
N ARG A 357 23.42 16.64 -9.54
CA ARG A 357 22.29 17.54 -9.22
C ARG A 357 21.09 16.69 -8.84
N ASP A 358 20.86 16.48 -7.55
CA ASP A 358 19.68 15.82 -7.01
C ASP A 358 18.67 16.86 -6.48
N ALA A 359 17.55 16.39 -5.94
CA ALA A 359 16.53 17.25 -5.34
C ALA A 359 16.89 17.74 -3.93
N ASP A 360 17.97 17.20 -3.33
CA ASP A 360 18.48 17.53 -1.99
C ASP A 360 19.45 18.73 -2.02
N ASP A 361 19.90 19.14 -3.22
CA ASP A 361 20.73 20.33 -3.48
C ASP A 361 19.96 21.67 -3.29
N ARG A 362 19.05 21.73 -2.30
CA ARG A 362 18.18 22.88 -1.97
C ARG A 362 18.82 23.91 -1.06
#